data_AF-A0A3A8YQE9-F1
#
_entry.id   AF-A0A3A8YQE9-F1
#
_cell.length_a   1.000
_cell.length_b   1.000
_cell.length_c   1.000
_cell.angle_alpha   90.00
_cell.angle_beta   90.00
_cell.angle_gamma   90.00
#
_symmetry.space_group_name_H-M   'P 1'
#
loop_
_entity.id
_entity.type
_entity.pdbx_description
1 polymer ?
#
loop_
_entity_poly.entity_id
_entity_poly.type
_entity_poly.pdbx_seq_one_letter_code
_entity_poly.pdbx_strand_id
1 'polypeptide(L)' 'MKPIKTSVSITIDDPILDRVKYLAEREDRSLSSYINLVLRAHLEELDGKKSSEP' A
#
# COMPACT_ATOMS: atom_id res chain seq x y z
N MET A 1 20.13 -9.91 -2.11
CA MET A 1 20.28 -8.58 -1.45
C MET A 1 19.06 -8.33 -0.60
N LYS A 2 19.19 -7.95 0.67
CA LYS A 2 18.02 -7.59 1.49
C LYS A 2 17.32 -6.40 0.82
N PRO A 3 16.01 -6.44 0.56
CA PRO A 3 15.30 -5.25 0.11
C PRO A 3 15.43 -4.22 1.23
N ILE A 4 16.15 -3.13 0.97
CA ILE A 4 16.29 -2.04 1.93
C ILE A 4 14.94 -1.32 1.91
N LYS A 5 14.04 -1.72 2.82
CA LYS A 5 12.81 -0.98 3.05
C LYS A 5 13.20 0.37 3.64
N THR A 6 12.99 1.43 2.89
CA THR A 6 13.21 2.80 3.37
C THR A 6 12.01 3.24 4.19
N SER A 7 12.24 3.76 5.39
CA SER A 7 11.18 4.42 6.17
C SER A 7 10.92 5.80 5.57
N VAL A 8 9.65 6.12 5.34
CA VAL A 8 9.21 7.41 4.81
C VAL A 8 8.12 7.97 5.72
N SER A 9 8.12 9.29 5.90
CA SER A 9 7.03 10.00 6.57
C SER A 9 6.03 10.46 5.50
N ILE A 10 4.76 10.16 5.70
CA ILE A 10 3.67 10.55 4.80
C ILE A 10 2.50 11.08 5.64
N THR A 11 1.76 12.03 5.07
CA THR A 11 0.52 12.54 5.66
C THR A 11 -0.66 11.83 5.00
N ILE A 12 -1.58 11.33 5.81
CA ILE A 12 -2.80 10.63 5.38
C ILE A 12 -3.95 11.22 6.20
N ASP A 13 -5.10 11.43 5.57
CA ASP A 13 -6.30 11.88 6.27
C ASP A 13 -6.71 10.87 7.35
N ASP A 14 -7.04 11.37 8.54
CA ASP A 14 -7.48 10.56 9.69
C ASP A 14 -8.54 9.49 9.35
N PRO A 15 -9.65 9.78 8.64
CA PRO A 15 -10.65 8.75 8.31
C PRO A 15 -10.10 7.62 7.42
N ILE A 16 -9.11 7.93 6.57
CA ILE A 16 -8.45 6.93 5.72
C ILE A 16 -7.52 6.09 6.60
N LEU A 17 -6.72 6.73 7.45
CA LEU A 17 -5.78 6.05 8.35
C LEU A 17 -6.49 5.04 9.25
N ASP A 18 -7.62 5.40 9.83
CA ASP A 18 -8.41 4.52 10.70
C ASP A 18 -8.94 3.30 9.94
N ARG A 19 -9.42 3.50 8.72
CA ARG A 19 -9.89 2.39 7.88
C ARG A 19 -8.76 1.45 7.51
N VAL A 20 -7.60 1.99 7.14
CA VAL A 20 -6.42 1.19 6.77
C VAL A 20 -5.89 0.40 7.97
N LYS A 21 -5.84 1.01 9.17
CA LYS A 21 -5.48 0.30 10.42
C LYS A 21 -6.41 -0.87 10.70
N TYR A 22 -7.72 -0.64 10.64
CA TYR A 22 -8.72 -1.69 10.86
C TYR A 22 -8.56 -2.87 9.87
N LEU A 23 -8.29 -2.57 8.60
CA LEU A 23 -8.06 -3.62 7.59
C LEU A 23 -6.75 -4.38 7.83
N ALA A 24 -5.69 -3.69 8.26
CA ALA A 24 -4.42 -4.32 8.61
C ALA A 24 -4.57 -5.29 9.81
N GLU A 25 -5.28 -4.86 10.86
CA GLU A 25 -5.56 -5.68 12.04
C GLU A 25 -6.38 -6.92 11.70
N ARG A 26 -7.40 -6.78 10.83
CA ARG A 26 -8.21 -7.91 10.36
C ARG A 26 -7.42 -8.99 9.65
N GLU A 27 -6.30 -8.65 9.05
CA GLU A 27 -5.40 -9.57 8.35
C GLU A 27 -4.21 -10.03 9.20
N ASP A 28 -4.14 -9.65 10.48
CA ASP A 28 -2.98 -9.89 11.36
C ASP A 28 -1.66 -9.35 10.75
N ARG A 29 -1.72 -8.13 10.21
CA ARG A 29 -0.58 -7.45 9.56
C ARG A 29 -0.29 -6.09 10.19
N SER A 30 0.96 -5.66 10.08
CA SER A 30 1.33 -4.28 10.43
C SER A 30 0.75 -3.28 9.41
N LEU A 31 0.47 -2.06 9.88
CA LEU A 31 0.02 -0.95 9.04
C LEU A 31 0.94 -0.72 7.82
N SER A 32 2.26 -0.70 8.05
CA SER A 32 3.24 -0.51 6.97
C SER A 32 3.26 -1.66 5.98
N SER A 33 3.01 -2.90 6.42
CA SER A 33 2.89 -4.05 5.52
C SER A 33 1.63 -3.94 4.67
N TYR A 34 0.51 -3.53 5.28
CA TYR A 34 -0.76 -3.38 4.60
C TYR A 34 -0.72 -2.25 3.56
N ILE A 35 -0.16 -1.09 3.91
CA ILE A 35 0.06 0.02 2.97
C ILE A 35 0.92 -0.44 1.78
N ASN A 36 2.00 -1.19 2.02
CA ASN A 36 2.83 -1.73 0.94
C ASN A 36 2.08 -2.70 0.02
N LEU A 37 1.16 -3.50 0.55
CA LEU A 37 0.33 -4.41 -0.26
C LEU A 37 -0.59 -3.61 -1.19
N VAL A 38 -1.29 -2.62 -0.64
CA VAL A 38 -2.20 -1.75 -1.42
C VAL A 38 -1.45 -0.97 -2.50
N LEU A 39 -0.29 -0.40 -2.16
CA LEU A 39 0.55 0.31 -3.13
C LEU A 39 1.05 -0.60 -4.25
N ARG A 40 1.42 -1.85 -3.95
CA ARG A 40 1.83 -2.83 -4.98
C ARG A 40 0.69 -3.13 -5.93
N ALA A 41 -0.50 -3.44 -5.40
CA ALA A 41 -1.67 -3.69 -6.23
C ALA A 41 -2.01 -2.47 -7.11
N HIS A 42 -1.93 -1.27 -6.55
CA HIS A 42 -2.15 -0.03 -7.31
C HIS A 42 -1.13 0.15 -8.45
N LEU A 43 0.15 -0.12 -8.20
CA LEU A 43 1.19 -0.05 -9.23
C LEU A 43 0.99 -1.11 -10.32
N GLU A 44 0.64 -2.35 -9.94
CA GLU A 44 0.33 -3.43 -10.88
C GLU A 44 -0.87 -3.09 -11.77
N GLU A 45 -1.91 -2.48 -11.22
CA GLU A 45 -3.06 -1.98 -11.99
C GLU A 45 -2.66 -0.87 -12.98
N LEU A 46 -1.77 0.04 -12.59
CA LEU A 46 -1.27 1.10 -13.46
C LEU A 46 -0.39 0.54 -14.59
N ASP A 47 0.48 -0.41 -14.27
CA ASP A 47 1.36 -1.06 -15.25
C ASP A 47 0.57 -1.96 -16.20
N GLY A 48 -0.47 -2.64 -15.71
CA GLY A 48 -1.41 -3.42 -16.51
C GLY A 48 -2.34 -2.57 -17.39
N LYS A 49 -2.61 -1.32 -17.01
CA LYS A 49 -3.33 -0.35 -17.87
C LYS A 49 -2.45 0.18 -18.99
N LYS A 50 -1.14 0.35 -18.78
CA LYS A 50 -0.20 0.80 -19.83
C LYS A 50 -0.05 -0.18 -21.00
N SER A 51 -0.35 -1.46 -20.82
CA SER A 51 -0.35 -2.46 -21.90
C SER A 51 -1.69 -2.57 -22.65
N SER A 52 -2.71 -1.82 -22.23
CA SER A 52 -4.04 -1.78 -22.84
C SER A 52 -4.49 -0.40 -23.33
N GLU A 53 -3.58 0.58 -23.37
CA GLU A 53 -3.78 1.83 -24.10
C GLU A 53 -3.22 1.68 -25.55
N PRO A 54 -4.06 1.87 -26.59
CA PRO A 54 -3.69 1.71 -28.00
C PRO A 54 -2.79 2.83 -28.56
#